data_AF-A0AAD9U4Y5-F1
#
_entry.id   AF-A0AAD9U4Y5-F1
#
_cell.length_a   1.000
_cell.length_b   1.000
_cell.length_c   1.000
_cell.angle_alpha   90.00
_cell.angle_beta   90.00
_cell.angle_gamma   90.00
#
_symmetry.space_group_name_H-M   'P 1'
#
loop_
_entity.id
_entity.type
_entity.pdbx_description
1 polymer ?
#
loop_
_entity_poly.entity_id
_entity_poly.type
_entity_poly.pdbx_seq_one_letter_code
_entity_poly.pdbx_strand_id
1 'polypeptide(L)'
;MEDKCPICKKVRETTLHALWECKSIRYSKFDWLSRTVMGGRSFSNFFDLINDCSTRLTTYDLKLFCVSSWRVWCSRNSTIHDKGKLCNLEVGWWSRNYIDQLQALKSDKGKVQPSEVRGMV
;
A
#
# COMPACT_ATOMS: atom_id res chain seq x y z
N MET A 1 16.78 -16.67 18.79
CA MET A 1 16.28 -17.31 17.56
C MET A 1 15.77 -16.18 16.70
N GLU A 2 16.38 -15.89 15.55
CA GLU A 2 15.83 -14.86 14.66
C GLU A 2 14.65 -15.46 13.92
N ASP A 3 13.45 -14.91 14.12
CA ASP A 3 12.24 -15.41 13.48
C ASP A 3 12.35 -15.17 11.97
N LYS A 4 12.55 -16.26 11.23
CA LYS A 4 12.55 -16.26 9.76
C LYS A 4 11.14 -15.90 9.28
N CYS A 5 11.07 -15.13 8.20
CA CYS A 5 9.82 -14.76 7.53
C CYS A 5 8.91 -15.99 7.34
N PRO A 6 7.69 -15.99 7.92
CA PRO A 6 6.80 -17.14 7.92
C PRO A 6 6.26 -17.46 6.51
N ILE A 7 6.37 -16.51 5.58
CA ILE A 7 5.94 -16.68 4.19
C ILE A 7 7.06 -17.26 3.32
N CYS A 8 8.25 -16.65 3.30
CA CYS A 8 9.34 -17.08 2.39
C CYS A 8 10.30 -18.09 3.02
N LYS A 9 10.34 -18.18 4.36
CA LYS A 9 11.22 -19.04 5.18
C LYS A 9 12.73 -18.87 4.92
N LYS A 10 13.15 -17.83 4.20
CA LYS A 10 14.54 -17.62 3.75
C LYS A 10 15.31 -16.56 4.53
N VAL A 11 14.67 -15.42 4.80
CA VAL A 11 15.31 -14.25 5.43
C VAL A 11 14.63 -13.97 6.78
N ARG A 12 15.36 -13.35 7.71
CA ARG A 12 14.79 -12.82 8.96
C ARG A 12 13.59 -11.92 8.65
N GLU A 13 12.52 -12.05 9.44
CA GLU A 13 11.38 -11.15 9.30
C GLU A 13 11.74 -9.76 9.83
N THR A 14 11.62 -8.78 8.95
CA THR A 14 11.65 -7.35 9.26
C THR A 14 10.47 -6.70 8.55
N THR A 15 10.04 -5.51 8.99
CA THR A 15 8.99 -4.76 8.28
C THR A 15 9.37 -4.49 6.83
N LEU A 16 10.65 -4.16 6.58
CA LEU A 16 11.17 -3.95 5.23
C LEU A 16 11.05 -5.23 4.40
N HIS A 17 11.47 -6.38 4.95
CA HIS A 17 11.34 -7.64 4.25
C HIS A 17 9.87 -8.00 4.00
N ALA A 18 9.03 -7.88 5.02
CA ALA A 18 7.63 -8.26 4.99
C ALA A 18 6.80 -7.43 4.00
N LEU A 19 7.17 -6.17 3.72
CA LEU A 19 6.40 -5.29 2.86
C LEU A 19 7.07 -5.00 1.51
N TRP A 20 8.40 -5.06 1.43
CA TRP A 20 9.16 -4.56 0.28
C TRP A 20 10.13 -5.57 -0.37
N GLU A 21 10.76 -6.47 0.38
CA GLU A 21 11.83 -7.34 -0.19
C GLU A 21 11.43 -8.82 -0.34
N CYS A 22 10.36 -9.26 0.33
CA CYS A 22 9.98 -10.66 0.34
C CYS A 22 9.51 -11.10 -1.05
N LYS A 23 10.33 -11.91 -1.74
CA LYS A 23 10.08 -12.41 -3.11
C LYS A 23 8.74 -13.15 -3.28
N SER A 24 8.17 -13.70 -2.21
CA SER A 24 6.83 -14.33 -2.24
C SER A 24 5.70 -13.31 -2.44
N ILE A 25 5.98 -12.03 -2.19
CA ILE A 25 5.17 -10.91 -2.61
C ILE A 25 5.61 -10.65 -4.04
N ARG A 26 4.87 -11.18 -5.01
CA ARG A 26 5.23 -11.04 -6.42
C ARG A 26 5.05 -9.56 -6.81
N TYR A 27 6.13 -8.78 -6.76
CA TYR A 27 6.18 -7.35 -7.17
C TYR A 27 5.91 -7.12 -8.66
N SER A 28 5.50 -8.15 -9.42
CA SER A 28 5.30 -8.12 -10.87
C SER A 28 4.23 -7.15 -11.37
N LYS A 29 3.62 -6.33 -10.51
CA LYS A 29 2.64 -5.29 -10.90
C LYS A 29 2.89 -3.91 -10.27
N PHE A 30 4.00 -3.72 -9.56
CA PHE A 30 4.51 -2.38 -9.26
C PHE A 30 5.42 -1.89 -10.36
N ASP A 31 5.11 -2.15 -11.64
CA ASP A 31 6.01 -1.70 -12.73
C ASP A 31 6.20 -0.18 -12.74
N TRP A 32 5.26 0.56 -12.15
CA TRP A 32 5.30 2.00 -11.93
C TRP A 32 6.19 2.41 -10.74
N LEU A 33 6.34 1.54 -9.73
CA LEU A 33 7.12 1.77 -8.50
C LEU A 33 8.54 1.19 -8.64
N SER A 34 8.70 0.10 -9.40
CA SER A 34 9.95 -0.59 -9.67
C SER A 34 10.95 0.32 -10.37
N ARG A 35 10.52 1.02 -11.43
CA ARG A 35 11.37 1.91 -12.23
C ARG A 35 11.83 3.14 -11.45
N THR A 36 10.99 3.64 -10.55
CA THR A 36 11.23 4.89 -9.82
C THR A 36 11.94 4.66 -8.49
N VAL A 37 11.63 3.58 -7.78
CA VAL A 37 12.13 3.30 -6.43
C VAL A 37 13.22 2.23 -6.39
N MET A 38 13.15 1.18 -7.22
CA MET A 38 14.08 0.04 -7.17
C MET A 38 15.39 0.22 -7.96
N GLY A 39 15.81 1.45 -8.27
CA GLY A 39 17.07 1.72 -8.99
C GLY A 39 18.33 1.40 -8.18
N GLY A 40 18.53 0.13 -7.80
CA GLY A 40 19.71 -0.37 -7.10
C GLY A 40 19.86 0.08 -5.65
N ARG A 41 18.84 0.72 -5.06
CA ARG A 41 18.91 1.25 -3.69
C ARG A 41 18.61 0.15 -2.66
N SER A 42 19.42 0.10 -1.62
CA SER A 42 19.18 -0.67 -0.41
C SER A 42 18.71 0.27 0.71
N PHE A 43 17.76 -0.18 1.51
CA PHE A 43 17.26 0.54 2.67
C PHE A 43 17.61 -0.25 3.93
N SER A 44 17.99 0.43 5.01
CA SER A 44 18.34 -0.28 6.27
C SER A 44 17.08 -0.75 6.99
N ASN A 45 16.00 0.02 6.88
CA ASN A 45 14.71 -0.28 7.48
C ASN A 45 13.55 0.30 6.63
N PHE A 46 12.32 0.04 7.05
CA PHE A 46 11.12 0.48 6.31
C PHE A 46 10.88 2.00 6.36
N PHE A 47 11.34 2.70 7.41
CA PHE A 47 11.23 4.16 7.50
C PHE A 47 12.15 4.86 6.50
N ASP A 48 13.37 4.34 6.29
CA ASP A 48 14.29 4.86 5.27
C ASP A 48 13.64 4.81 3.87
N LEU A 49 12.96 3.69 3.57
CA LEU A 49 12.19 3.51 2.34
C LEU A 49 11.04 4.52 2.24
N ILE A 50 10.24 4.71 3.30
CA ILE A 50 9.15 5.69 3.30
C ILE A 50 9.69 7.11 3.07
N ASN A 51 10.77 7.48 3.76
CA ASN A 51 11.37 8.80 3.67
C ASN A 51 11.85 9.07 2.22
N ASP A 52 12.55 8.11 1.64
CA ASP A 52 12.99 8.19 0.25
C ASP A 52 11.80 8.26 -0.74
N CYS A 53 10.74 7.47 -0.53
CA CYS A 53 9.52 7.58 -1.30
C CYS A 53 8.86 8.96 -1.16
N SER A 54 8.81 9.53 0.04
CA SER A 54 8.13 10.80 0.32
C SER A 54 8.80 12.01 -0.34
N THR A 55 10.10 11.92 -0.60
CA THR A 55 10.88 13.01 -1.23
C THR A 55 10.89 12.93 -2.76
N ARG A 56 10.60 11.76 -3.33
CA ARG A 56 10.75 11.52 -4.78
C ARG A 56 9.45 11.23 -5.51
N LEU A 57 8.48 10.61 -4.84
CA LEU A 57 7.22 10.23 -5.46
C LEU A 57 6.26 11.41 -5.49
N THR A 58 5.41 11.44 -6.51
CA THR A 58 4.27 12.35 -6.52
C THR A 58 3.32 12.02 -5.36
N THR A 59 2.46 12.98 -4.98
CA THR A 59 1.44 12.74 -3.95
C THR A 59 0.53 11.55 -4.28
N TYR A 60 0.23 11.31 -5.56
CA TYR A 60 -0.56 10.16 -5.98
C TYR A 60 0.21 8.85 -5.81
N ASP A 61 1.46 8.82 -6.28
CA ASP A 61 2.34 7.66 -6.19
C ASP A 61 2.65 7.28 -4.74
N LEU A 62 2.86 8.27 -3.87
CA LEU A 62 3.06 8.03 -2.44
C LEU A 62 1.81 7.42 -1.79
N LYS A 63 0.62 7.92 -2.12
CA LYS A 63 -0.64 7.31 -1.65
C LYS A 63 -0.75 5.88 -2.14
N LEU A 64 -0.45 5.64 -3.41
CA LEU A 64 -0.54 4.32 -4.01
C LEU A 64 0.47 3.36 -3.37
N PHE A 65 1.68 3.82 -3.03
CA PHE A 65 2.67 3.07 -2.26
C PHE A 65 2.16 2.70 -0.86
N CYS A 66 1.58 3.65 -0.12
CA CYS A 66 1.05 3.41 1.22
C CYS A 66 -0.12 2.43 1.22
N VAL A 67 -1.11 2.62 0.34
CA VAL A 67 -2.29 1.72 0.22
C VAL A 67 -1.85 0.33 -0.19
N SER A 68 -0.88 0.23 -1.09
CA SER A 68 -0.32 -1.04 -1.53
C SER A 68 0.41 -1.78 -0.42
N SER A 69 1.26 -1.07 0.34
CA SER A 69 1.97 -1.62 1.51
C SER A 69 0.98 -2.14 2.56
N TRP A 70 -0.09 -1.37 2.83
CA TRP A 70 -1.17 -1.78 3.70
C TRP A 70 -1.88 -3.04 3.19
N ARG A 71 -2.20 -3.10 1.89
CA ARG A 71 -2.88 -4.26 1.32
C ARG A 71 -2.02 -5.53 1.38
N VAL A 72 -0.71 -5.40 1.16
CA VAL A 72 0.27 -6.49 1.34
C VAL A 72 0.28 -6.96 2.79
N TRP A 73 0.34 -6.03 3.74
CA TRP A 73 0.28 -6.35 5.18
C TRP A 73 -0.97 -7.17 5.53
N CYS A 74 -2.16 -6.70 5.14
CA CYS A 74 -3.42 -7.40 5.40
C CYS A 74 -3.44 -8.82 4.77
N SER A 75 -3.00 -8.94 3.52
CA SER A 75 -2.93 -10.24 2.81
C SER A 75 -1.99 -11.22 3.52
N ARG A 76 -0.83 -10.75 3.98
CA ARG A 76 0.12 -11.55 4.75
C ARG A 76 -0.46 -11.97 6.09
N ASN A 77 -1.03 -11.05 6.85
CA ASN A 77 -1.56 -11.35 8.17
C ASN A 77 -2.70 -12.36 8.10
N SER A 78 -3.60 -12.21 7.13
CA SER A 78 -4.65 -13.20 6.90
C SER A 78 -4.08 -14.58 6.55
N THR A 79 -2.99 -14.63 5.79
CA THR A 79 -2.31 -15.90 5.47
C THR A 79 -1.68 -16.55 6.71
N ILE A 80 -1.05 -15.75 7.57
CA ILE A 80 -0.31 -16.24 8.73
C ILE A 80 -1.26 -16.65 9.86
N HIS A 81 -2.29 -15.86 10.13
CA HIS A 81 -3.14 -16.00 11.31
C HIS A 81 -4.49 -16.66 11.00
N ASP A 82 -5.08 -16.37 9.84
CA ASP A 82 -6.47 -16.74 9.53
C ASP A 82 -6.57 -17.89 8.50
N LYS A 83 -5.44 -18.55 8.18
CA LYS A 83 -5.33 -19.58 7.12
C LYS A 83 -5.80 -19.09 5.75
N GLY A 84 -5.77 -17.77 5.53
CA GLY A 84 -6.09 -17.15 4.24
C GLY A 84 -5.11 -17.57 3.15
N LYS A 85 -5.50 -17.43 1.88
CA LYS A 85 -4.57 -17.58 0.75
C LYS A 85 -3.87 -16.26 0.49
N LEU A 86 -2.55 -16.31 0.34
CA LEU A 86 -1.77 -15.15 -0.07
C LEU A 86 -2.16 -14.75 -1.51
N CYS A 87 -2.94 -13.68 -1.64
CA CYS A 87 -3.38 -13.16 -2.94
C CYS A 87 -2.81 -11.76 -3.17
N ASN A 88 -1.60 -11.72 -3.74
CA ASN A 88 -0.90 -10.46 -4.03
C ASN A 88 -0.99 -10.03 -5.50
N LEU A 89 -1.64 -10.83 -6.36
CA LEU A 89 -1.67 -10.64 -7.83
C LEU A 89 -2.46 -9.40 -8.28
N GLU A 90 -3.21 -8.77 -7.38
CA GLU A 90 -4.12 -7.66 -7.69
C GLU A 90 -3.86 -6.41 -6.84
N VAL A 91 -2.84 -6.41 -5.98
CA VAL A 91 -2.59 -5.31 -5.03
C VAL A 91 -2.53 -3.95 -5.73
N GLY A 92 -1.80 -3.83 -6.84
CA GLY A 92 -1.66 -2.56 -7.55
C GLY A 92 -2.97 -2.08 -8.22
N TRP A 93 -3.77 -2.98 -8.77
CA TRP A 93 -5.08 -2.63 -9.34
C TRP A 93 -6.07 -2.24 -8.24
N TRP A 94 -6.15 -3.05 -7.19
CA TRP A 94 -7.02 -2.80 -6.04
C TRP A 94 -6.70 -1.46 -5.39
N SER A 95 -5.41 -1.15 -5.21
CA SER A 95 -4.97 0.08 -4.56
C SER A 95 -5.31 1.33 -5.37
N ARG A 96 -5.23 1.26 -6.71
CA ARG A 96 -5.66 2.36 -7.59
C ARG A 96 -7.15 2.62 -7.47
N ASN A 97 -7.97 1.57 -7.65
CA ASN A 97 -9.42 1.70 -7.52
C ASN A 97 -9.85 2.22 -6.15
N TYR A 98 -9.18 1.76 -5.08
CA TYR A 98 -9.46 2.23 -3.73
C TYR A 98 -9.19 3.73 -3.57
N ILE A 99 -8.06 4.22 -4.10
CA ILE A 99 -7.74 5.66 -4.08
C ILE A 99 -8.73 6.46 -4.91
N ASP A 100 -9.06 6.00 -6.11
CA ASP A 100 -9.98 6.69 -7.01
C ASP A 100 -11.38 6.81 -6.38
N GLN A 101 -11.88 5.75 -5.73
CA GLN A 101 -13.12 5.78 -4.96
C GLN A 101 -13.06 6.78 -3.80
N LEU A 102 -11.98 6.80 -3.03
CA LEU A 102 -11.82 7.75 -1.94
C LEU A 102 -11.79 9.20 -2.43
N GLN A 103 -11.20 9.45 -3.59
CA GLN A 103 -11.17 10.77 -4.21
C GLN A 103 -12.55 11.18 -4.72
N ALA A 104 -13.28 10.29 -5.38
CA ALA A 104 -14.64 10.53 -5.84
C ALA A 104 -15.57 10.89 -4.66
N LEU A 105 -15.49 10.13 -3.56
CA LEU A 105 -16.27 10.38 -2.34
C LEU A 105 -15.93 11.73 -1.69
N LYS A 106 -14.67 12.16 -1.72
CA LYS A 106 -14.26 13.48 -1.20
C LYS A 106 -14.80 14.62 -2.08
N SER A 107 -14.81 14.42 -3.39
CA SER A 107 -15.39 15.39 -4.34
C SER A 107 -16.91 15.48 -4.22
N ASP A 108 -17.59 14.37 -3.92
CA ASP A 108 -19.05 14.33 -3.76
C ASP A 108 -19.53 14.97 -2.44
N LYS A 109 -18.79 14.75 -1.34
CA LYS A 109 -19.02 15.46 -0.07
C LYS A 109 -18.77 16.98 -0.15
N GLY A 110 -18.05 17.45 -1.17
CA GLY A 110 -17.88 18.87 -1.48
C GLY A 110 -19.04 19.49 -2.29
N LYS A 111 -20.02 18.70 -2.73
CA LYS A 111 -21.16 19.16 -3.56
C LYS A 111 -22.49 19.29 -2.81
N VAL A 112 -22.54 19.03 -1.51
CA VAL A 112 -23.75 19.32 -0.71
C VAL A 112 -23.79 20.81 -0.38
N GLN A 113 -24.59 21.58 -1.13
CA GLN A 113 -24.90 22.97 -0.80
C GLN A 113 -25.97 23.05 0.31
N PRO A 114 -25.86 23.97 1.28
CA PRO A 114 -26.91 24.25 2.25
C PRO A 114 -27.90 25.31 1.73
N SER A 115 -29.11 24.90 1.39
CA SER A 115 -30.36 25.71 1.39
C SER A 115 -31.52 24.74 1.11
N GLU A 116 -32.62 24.70 1.84
CA GLU A 116 -33.52 25.83 2.10
C GLU A 116 -34.07 25.82 3.53
N VAL A 117 -33.73 26.85 4.31
CA VAL A 117 -34.63 27.35 5.35
C VAL A 117 -35.61 28.27 4.62
N ARG A 118 -36.80 27.76 4.27
CA ARG A 118 -37.91 28.62 3.88
C ARG A 118 -38.87 28.72 5.05
N GLY A 119 -38.81 29.87 5.72
CA GLY A 119 -39.78 30.24 6.75
C GLY A 119 -41.19 30.39 6.16
N MET A 120 -42.16 30.07 7.01
CA MET A 120 -43.56 30.51 7.04
C MET A 120 -43.93 30.30 8.51
N VAL A 121 -43.94 31.35 9.36
CA VAL A 121 -45.08 32.28 9.56
C VAL A 121 -46.41 31.55 9.51
#